data_AF-A0A2V5UAE0-F1
#
_entry.id   AF-A0A2V5UAE0-F1
#
_cell.length_a   1.000
_cell.length_b   1.000
_cell.length_c   1.000
_cell.angle_alpha   90.00
_cell.angle_beta   90.00
_cell.angle_gamma   90.00
#
_symmetry.space_group_name_H-M   'P 1'
#
loop_
_entity.id
_entity.type
_entity.pdbx_description
1 polymer ?
#
loop_
_entity_poly.entity_id
_entity_poly.type
_entity_poly.pdbx_seq_one_letter_code
_entity_poly.pdbx_strand_id
1 'polypeptide(L)'
;MNKKILVSILAVVILAFVHPADAQQARKVHRIGILISGSVSSANIRKDAFRQGLRELGYVEGQNIVIEYRYAEGKADRFPDLAADLVRLNVDVIVTVSTPGVLAARKATG
;
A
#
# COMPACT_ATOMS: atom_id res chain seq x y z
N MET A 1 -13.46 14.89 56.56
CA MET A 1 -12.76 14.31 55.40
C MET A 1 -11.99 15.42 54.69
N ASN A 2 -10.66 15.33 54.61
CA ASN A 2 -9.79 16.42 54.16
C ASN A 2 -9.88 16.60 52.63
N LYS A 3 -10.21 17.81 52.15
CA LYS A 3 -10.29 18.15 50.71
C LYS A 3 -9.03 17.74 49.92
N LYS A 4 -7.88 17.78 50.59
CA LYS A 4 -6.58 17.34 50.04
C LYS A 4 -6.55 15.85 49.69
N ILE A 5 -7.16 15.00 50.52
CA ILE A 5 -7.24 13.54 50.31
C ILE A 5 -8.13 13.23 49.10
N LEU A 6 -9.23 13.98 48.96
CA LEU A 6 -10.16 13.80 47.85
C LEU A 6 -9.51 14.11 46.49
N VAL A 7 -8.70 15.18 46.44
CA VAL A 7 -7.96 15.58 45.23
C VAL A 7 -6.90 14.54 44.86
N SER A 8 -6.18 14.01 45.86
CA SER A 8 -5.16 12.98 45.62
C SER A 8 -5.75 11.68 45.07
N ILE A 9 -6.90 11.23 45.61
CA ILE A 9 -7.58 10.03 45.11
C ILE A 9 -8.04 10.24 43.67
N LEU A 10 -8.61 11.41 43.36
CA LEU A 10 -9.09 11.71 42.02
C LEU A 10 -7.95 11.73 40.98
N ALA A 11 -6.80 12.28 41.34
CA ALA A 11 -5.63 12.30 40.47
C ALA A 11 -5.08 10.89 40.17
N VAL A 12 -5.03 10.01 41.18
CA VAL A 12 -4.58 8.62 41.02
C VAL A 12 -5.53 7.83 40.12
N VAL A 13 -6.85 8.03 40.27
CA VAL A 13 -7.85 7.39 39.42
C VAL A 13 -7.68 7.84 37.97
N ILE A 14 -7.47 9.14 37.70
CA ILE A 14 -7.28 9.65 36.33
C ILE A 14 -6.01 9.05 35.69
N LEU A 15 -4.90 8.96 36.42
CA LEU A 15 -3.67 8.35 35.89
C LEU A 15 -3.82 6.85 35.62
N ALA A 16 -4.65 6.14 36.38
CA ALA A 16 -4.91 4.71 36.17
C ALA A 16 -5.71 4.41 34.88
N PHE A 17 -6.37 5.43 34.29
CA PHE A 17 -7.09 5.31 33.02
C PHE A 17 -6.32 5.83 31.80
N VAL A 18 -5.10 6.35 32.00
CA VAL A 18 -4.22 6.72 30.89
C VAL A 18 -3.66 5.44 30.28
N HIS A 19 -4.37 4.88 29.31
CA HIS A 19 -3.77 3.89 28.43
C HIS A 19 -2.62 4.56 27.69
N PRO A 20 -1.45 3.93 27.58
CA PRO A 20 -0.47 4.38 26.62
C PRO A 20 -1.17 4.31 25.26
N ALA A 21 -1.45 5.48 24.67
CA ALA A 21 -1.77 5.53 23.26
C ALA A 21 -0.57 4.87 22.58
N ASP A 22 -0.77 3.70 21.98
CA ASP A 22 0.22 3.11 21.08
C ASP A 22 0.68 4.24 20.19
N ALA A 23 1.95 4.64 20.34
CA ALA A 23 2.55 5.62 19.46
C ALA A 23 2.40 5.02 18.08
N GLN A 24 1.42 5.53 17.32
CA GLN A 24 0.88 4.85 16.16
C GLN A 24 2.01 4.79 15.15
N GLN A 25 2.71 3.65 15.15
CA GLN A 25 3.87 3.38 14.32
C GLN A 25 3.43 3.78 12.92
N ALA A 26 4.12 4.76 12.33
CA ALA A 26 3.71 5.35 11.06
C ALA A 26 3.35 4.21 10.12
N ARG A 27 2.05 4.09 9.80
CA ARG A 27 1.50 2.89 9.18
C ARG A 27 2.32 2.63 7.92
N LYS A 28 3.00 1.48 7.85
CA LYS A 28 3.87 1.16 6.71
C LYS A 28 3.06 1.39 5.44
N VAL A 29 3.55 2.26 4.56
CA VAL A 29 2.93 2.50 3.26
C VAL A 29 3.36 1.39 2.33
N HIS A 30 2.43 0.52 1.95
CA HIS A 30 2.73 -0.58 1.04
C HIS A 30 2.85 -0.09 -0.40
N ARG A 31 3.73 -0.70 -1.18
CA ARG A 31 3.99 -0.32 -2.56
C ARG A 31 3.55 -1.43 -3.51
N ILE A 32 2.62 -1.11 -4.41
CA ILE A 32 2.06 -2.04 -5.38
C ILE A 32 2.58 -1.66 -6.76
N GLY A 33 3.33 -2.56 -7.41
CA GLY A 33 3.72 -2.40 -8.81
C GLY A 33 2.66 -2.99 -9.74
N ILE A 34 2.28 -2.28 -10.81
CA ILE A 34 1.33 -2.79 -11.82
C ILE A 34 1.95 -2.74 -13.21
N LEU A 35 2.09 -3.91 -13.84
CA LEU A 35 2.50 -4.05 -15.24
C LEU A 35 1.27 -4.13 -16.14
N ILE A 36 1.14 -3.17 -17.07
CA ILE A 36 0.00 -3.02 -17.96
C ILE A 36 0.46 -3.20 -19.41
N SER A 37 -0.21 -4.08 -20.17
CA SER A 37 0.14 -4.33 -21.57
C SER A 37 -0.07 -3.13 -22.49
N GLY A 38 -1.15 -2.38 -22.28
CA GLY A 38 -1.52 -1.26 -23.14
C GLY A 38 -0.91 0.07 -22.69
N SER A 39 -1.55 1.14 -23.14
CA SER A 39 -1.26 2.54 -22.79
C SER A 39 -2.07 3.02 -21.58
N VAL A 40 -1.74 4.21 -21.09
CA VAL A 40 -2.50 4.93 -20.05
C VAL A 40 -3.99 5.04 -20.40
N SER A 41 -4.34 5.32 -21.66
CA SER A 41 -5.72 5.50 -22.13
C SER A 41 -6.52 4.20 -22.20
N SER A 42 -5.87 3.08 -22.51
CA SER A 42 -6.51 1.77 -22.68
C SER A 42 -6.85 1.03 -21.37
N ALA A 43 -6.36 1.52 -20.23
CA ALA A 43 -6.36 0.77 -18.97
C ALA A 43 -7.27 1.35 -17.88
N ASN A 44 -8.05 2.39 -18.17
CA ASN A 44 -8.74 3.18 -17.14
C ASN A 44 -9.79 2.39 -16.35
N ILE A 45 -10.72 1.68 -17.00
CA ILE A 45 -11.82 0.97 -16.30
C ILE A 45 -11.28 -0.07 -15.31
N ARG A 46 -10.27 -0.85 -15.69
CA ARG A 46 -9.68 -1.88 -14.82
C ARG A 46 -8.94 -1.27 -13.62
N LYS A 47 -8.32 -0.09 -13.76
CA LYS A 47 -7.66 0.60 -12.65
C LYS A 47 -8.65 1.05 -11.59
N ASP A 48 -9.79 1.59 -12.00
CA ASP A 48 -10.77 2.13 -11.05
C ASP A 48 -11.46 1.02 -10.25
N ALA A 49 -11.83 -0.08 -10.91
CA ALA A 49 -12.35 -1.27 -10.23
C ALA A 49 -11.31 -1.87 -9.26
N PHE A 50 -10.05 -1.96 -9.68
CA PHE A 50 -8.96 -2.46 -8.81
C PHE A 50 -8.77 -1.58 -7.57
N ARG A 51 -8.73 -0.25 -7.75
CA ARG A 51 -8.65 0.70 -6.63
C ARG A 51 -9.87 0.62 -5.72
N GLN A 52 -11.07 0.42 -6.29
CA GLN A 52 -12.28 0.28 -5.51
C GLN A 52 -12.23 -0.96 -4.61
N GLY A 53 -11.86 -2.12 -5.16
CA GLY A 53 -11.70 -3.34 -4.35
C GLY A 53 -10.62 -3.19 -3.26
N LEU A 54 -9.51 -2.52 -3.56
CA LEU A 54 -8.50 -2.20 -2.54
C LEU A 54 -9.07 -1.32 -1.42
N ARG A 55 -9.85 -0.29 -1.76
CA ARG A 55 -10.50 0.59 -0.77
C ARG A 55 -11.47 -0.16 0.12
N GLU A 56 -12.26 -1.07 -0.44
CA GLU A 56 -13.21 -1.92 0.31
C GLU A 56 -12.48 -2.82 1.33
N LEU A 57 -11.23 -3.18 1.04
CA LEU A 57 -10.35 -3.93 1.96
C LEU A 57 -9.53 -3.03 2.90
N GLY A 58 -9.76 -1.72 2.89
CA GLY A 58 -9.06 -0.75 3.74
C GLY A 58 -7.70 -0.30 3.21
N TYR A 59 -7.35 -0.62 1.96
CA TYR A 59 -6.14 -0.12 1.29
C TYR A 59 -6.47 1.11 0.44
N VAL A 60 -6.00 2.28 0.87
CA VAL A 60 -6.30 3.58 0.29
C VAL A 60 -5.02 4.23 -0.24
N GLU A 61 -4.99 4.47 -1.55
CA GLU A 61 -3.88 5.13 -2.25
C GLU A 61 -3.60 6.52 -1.66
N GLY A 62 -2.33 6.79 -1.34
CA GLY A 62 -1.89 8.01 -0.68
C GLY A 62 -2.04 8.03 0.84
N GLN A 63 -2.71 7.03 1.45
CA GLN A 63 -2.80 6.90 2.90
C GLN A 63 -1.94 5.75 3.43
N ASN A 64 -2.16 4.54 2.92
CA ASN A 64 -1.45 3.34 3.37
C ASN A 64 -0.94 2.46 2.22
N ILE A 65 -1.20 2.84 0.97
CA ILE A 65 -0.58 2.25 -0.21
C ILE A 65 -0.12 3.32 -1.21
N VAL A 66 0.83 2.97 -2.07
CA VAL A 66 1.23 3.69 -3.29
C VAL A 66 1.20 2.71 -4.45
N ILE A 67 0.67 3.14 -5.61
CA ILE A 67 0.59 2.30 -6.80
C ILE A 67 1.55 2.84 -7.88
N GLU A 68 2.45 1.98 -8.32
CA GLU A 68 3.50 2.25 -9.30
C GLU A 68 3.12 1.60 -10.64
N TYR A 69 2.73 2.41 -11.62
CA TYR A 69 2.30 1.92 -12.92
C TYR A 69 3.45 1.83 -13.91
N ARG A 70 3.46 0.76 -14.72
CA ARG A 70 4.40 0.56 -15.82
C ARG A 70 3.65 0.06 -17.05
N TYR A 71 3.76 0.79 -18.14
CA TYR A 71 3.01 0.56 -19.38
C TYR A 71 3.93 0.03 -20.48
N ALA A 72 3.59 -1.15 -21.01
CA ALA A 72 4.31 -1.75 -22.12
C ALA A 72 3.94 -1.14 -23.48
N GLU A 73 2.87 -0.34 -23.58
CA GLU A 73 2.44 0.33 -24.83
C GLU A 73 2.29 -0.66 -26.00
N GLY A 74 1.74 -1.84 -25.71
CA GLY A 74 1.53 -2.93 -26.67
C GLY A 74 2.77 -3.76 -27.00
N LYS A 75 3.94 -3.44 -26.43
CA LYS A 75 5.23 -4.03 -26.78
C LYS A 75 5.71 -5.02 -25.73
N ALA A 76 5.60 -6.31 -26.02
CA ALA A 76 5.90 -7.38 -25.05
C ALA A 76 7.36 -7.43 -24.62
N ASP A 77 8.28 -7.03 -25.49
CA ASP A 77 9.72 -6.91 -25.26
C ASP A 77 10.09 -5.87 -24.19
N ARG A 78 9.17 -4.97 -23.82
CA ARG A 78 9.39 -3.99 -22.74
C ARG A 78 9.15 -4.55 -21.34
N PHE A 79 8.42 -5.65 -21.19
CA PHE A 79 8.09 -6.19 -19.87
C PHE A 79 9.29 -6.54 -18.98
N PRO A 80 10.40 -7.12 -19.49
CA PRO A 80 11.59 -7.39 -18.67
C PRO A 80 12.13 -6.14 -17.96
N ASP A 81 12.32 -5.04 -18.69
CA ASP A 81 12.86 -3.80 -18.11
C ASP A 81 11.87 -3.17 -17.14
N LEU A 82 10.58 -3.15 -17.49
CA LEU A 82 9.53 -2.61 -16.62
C LEU A 82 9.38 -3.42 -15.32
N ALA A 83 9.56 -4.74 -15.37
CA ALA A 83 9.55 -5.60 -14.19
C ALA A 83 10.79 -5.35 -13.31
N ALA A 84 11.97 -5.25 -13.93
CA ALA A 84 13.21 -4.93 -13.22
C ALA A 84 13.13 -3.55 -12.52
N ASP A 85 12.48 -2.58 -13.14
CA ASP A 85 12.23 -1.27 -12.54
C ASP A 85 11.38 -1.36 -11.27
N LEU A 86 10.33 -2.19 -11.26
CA LEU A 86 9.49 -2.40 -10.08
C LEU A 86 10.24 -3.12 -8.95
N VAL A 87 11.07 -4.12 -9.29
CA VAL A 87 11.93 -4.80 -8.30
C VAL A 87 12.94 -3.85 -7.71
N ARG A 88 13.63 -3.04 -8.53
CA ARG A 88 14.59 -2.02 -8.07
C ARG A 88 13.93 -0.96 -7.19
N LEU A 89 12.65 -0.70 -7.43
CA LEU A 89 11.84 0.20 -6.62
C LEU A 89 11.41 -0.42 -5.28
N ASN A 90 11.72 -1.69 -5.01
CA ASN A 90 11.32 -2.41 -3.80
C ASN A 90 9.81 -2.35 -3.56
N VAL A 91 9.01 -2.65 -4.59
CA VAL A 91 7.57 -2.84 -4.39
C VAL A 91 7.30 -4.10 -3.56
N ASP A 92 6.27 -4.07 -2.71
CA ASP A 92 5.89 -5.23 -1.89
C ASP A 92 5.18 -6.32 -2.73
N VAL A 93 4.51 -5.93 -3.82
CA VAL A 93 3.81 -6.87 -4.73
C VAL A 93 3.78 -6.34 -6.16
N ILE A 94 3.88 -7.25 -7.14
CA ILE A 94 3.68 -6.95 -8.57
C ILE A 94 2.37 -7.60 -9.06
N VAL A 95 1.51 -6.80 -9.69
CA VAL A 95 0.23 -7.23 -10.25
C VAL A 95 0.25 -7.07 -11.77
N THR A 96 -0.18 -8.11 -12.48
CA THR A 96 -0.37 -8.05 -13.94
C THR A 96 -1.36 -9.11 -14.39
N VAL A 97 -2.03 -8.86 -15.52
CA VAL A 97 -3.02 -9.77 -16.12
C VAL A 97 -2.57 -10.28 -17.49
N SER A 98 -1.29 -10.09 -17.84
CA SER A 98 -0.74 -10.49 -19.13
C SER A 98 0.29 -11.60 -18.97
N THR A 99 0.20 -12.65 -19.79
CA THR A 99 1.20 -13.73 -19.79
C THR A 99 2.64 -13.25 -19.93
N PRO A 100 3.00 -12.37 -20.90
CA PRO A 100 4.37 -11.86 -20.98
C PRO A 100 4.78 -11.04 -19.75
N GLY A 101 3.86 -10.26 -19.16
CA GLY A 101 4.11 -9.55 -17.91
C GLY A 101 4.33 -10.48 -16.72
N VAL A 102 3.56 -11.57 -16.60
CA VAL A 102 3.73 -12.58 -15.54
C VAL A 102 5.10 -13.25 -15.65
N LEU A 103 5.51 -13.64 -16.87
CA LEU A 103 6.81 -14.28 -17.10
C LEU A 103 7.96 -13.33 -16.77
N ALA A 104 7.85 -12.05 -17.15
CA ALA A 104 8.85 -11.03 -16.84
C ALA A 104 8.93 -10.75 -15.33
N ALA A 105 7.80 -10.61 -14.65
CA ALA A 105 7.75 -10.40 -13.20
C ALA A 105 8.40 -11.57 -12.46
N ARG A 106 8.03 -12.82 -12.81
CA ARG A 106 8.62 -14.03 -12.22
C ARG A 106 10.14 -14.06 -12.40
N LYS A 107 10.62 -13.76 -13.60
CA LYS A 107 12.06 -13.74 -13.89
C LYS A 107 12.79 -12.65 -13.12
N ALA A 108 12.16 -11.50 -12.89
CA ALA A 108 12.77 -10.38 -12.18
C ALA A 108 12.84 -10.59 -10.66
N THR A 109 11.95 -11.41 -10.08
CA THR A 109 11.87 -11.63 -8.62
C THR A 109 12.71 -12.80 -8.11
N GLY A 110 13.25 -13.65 -9.00
CA GLY A 110 14.02 -14.85 -8.65
C GLY A 110 13.23 -16.14 -8.83
#